data_AF-A0ABD5ZAM2-F1
#
_entry.id   AF-A0ABD5ZAM2-F1
#
_cell.length_a   1.000
_cell.length_b   1.000
_cell.length_c   1.000
_cell.angle_alpha   90.00
_cell.angle_beta   90.00
_cell.angle_gamma   90.00
#
_symmetry.space_group_name_H-M   'P 1'
#
loop_
_entity.id
_entity.type
_entity.pdbx_description
1 polymer ?
#
loop_
_entity_poly.entity_id
_entity_poly.type
_entity_poly.pdbx_seq_one_letter_code
_entity_poly.pdbx_strand_id
1 'polypeptide(L)'
;MDSRGVVDFYDVWASVYDAETSPTEDVSYYVERAREVDGRVLEVGCGTGRIYLELLRHGVDATGIDISTGMLDRLRTKADEEGLDPRVWHADMRNFVVDDPYELVIVPFRAFLHNLTIDDQLAALESLLAATDDDGELVLNFYAPDCEFVIENYGTEETEQVELDGETYRIMHRADFEDEIEGIVRGEKALFDANDELVVSESYRIKSMTKREFELLLELVGASSWELTNFDGEFPNSTRDELVWSIRP
;
A
#
# COMPACT_ATOMS: atom_id res chain seq x y z
N MET A 1 27.77 -3.70 -15.78
CA MET A 1 27.17 -3.39 -14.47
C MET A 1 27.06 -4.71 -13.74
N ASP A 2 27.77 -4.87 -12.62
CA ASP A 2 27.87 -6.13 -11.87
C ASP A 2 26.52 -6.41 -11.20
N SER A 3 25.90 -7.54 -11.54
CA SER A 3 24.56 -7.94 -11.09
C SER A 3 24.49 -8.21 -9.58
N ARG A 4 25.63 -8.26 -8.88
CA ARG A 4 25.70 -8.44 -7.43
C ARG A 4 25.25 -7.21 -6.63
N GLY A 5 25.43 -6.00 -7.16
CA GLY A 5 25.06 -4.76 -6.42
C GLY A 5 23.57 -4.41 -6.44
N VAL A 6 22.79 -4.97 -7.38
CA VAL A 6 21.34 -4.74 -7.48
C VAL A 6 20.56 -5.74 -6.62
N VAL A 7 21.08 -6.96 -6.45
CA VAL A 7 20.49 -7.99 -5.58
C VAL A 7 20.64 -7.57 -4.11
N ASP A 8 21.83 -7.13 -3.70
CA ASP A 8 22.10 -6.58 -2.36
C ASP A 8 21.24 -5.33 -2.04
N PHE A 9 21.06 -4.44 -3.03
CA PHE A 9 20.29 -3.20 -2.89
C PHE A 9 18.83 -3.45 -2.55
N TYR A 10 18.16 -4.32 -3.32
CA TYR A 10 16.78 -4.65 -3.04
C TYR A 10 16.65 -5.57 -1.82
N ASP A 11 17.66 -6.39 -1.51
CA ASP A 11 17.66 -7.30 -0.34
C ASP A 11 17.71 -6.51 0.96
N VAL A 12 18.61 -5.56 1.07
CA VAL A 12 18.68 -4.68 2.24
C VAL A 12 17.43 -3.80 2.32
N TRP A 13 17.01 -3.19 1.22
CA TRP A 13 15.83 -2.32 1.23
C TRP A 13 14.53 -3.06 1.54
N ALA A 14 14.33 -4.26 0.98
CA ALA A 14 13.14 -5.05 1.28
C ALA A 14 13.16 -5.58 2.71
N SER A 15 14.31 -6.01 3.24
CA SER A 15 14.41 -6.42 4.65
C SER A 15 14.11 -5.26 5.60
N VAL A 16 14.53 -4.04 5.26
CA VAL A 16 14.15 -2.82 5.98
C VAL A 16 12.66 -2.53 5.83
N TYR A 17 12.13 -2.58 4.61
CA TYR A 17 10.72 -2.39 4.32
C TYR A 17 9.86 -3.38 5.11
N ASP A 18 10.25 -4.65 5.16
CA ASP A 18 9.57 -5.70 5.91
C ASP A 18 9.67 -5.49 7.43
N ALA A 19 10.81 -5.00 7.93
CA ALA A 19 10.98 -4.71 9.36
C ALA A 19 10.23 -3.47 9.83
N GLU A 20 10.26 -2.37 9.06
CA GLU A 20 9.43 -1.17 9.28
C GLU A 20 7.95 -1.54 9.30
N THR A 21 7.55 -2.48 8.45
CA THR A 21 6.15 -2.88 8.25
C THR A 21 5.77 -4.14 9.01
N SER A 22 6.51 -4.48 10.08
CA SER A 22 6.15 -5.54 11.04
C SER A 22 4.66 -5.51 11.39
N PRO A 23 3.98 -6.65 11.64
CA PRO A 23 2.52 -6.72 11.71
C PRO A 23 1.90 -5.62 12.56
N THR A 24 1.32 -4.65 11.87
CA THR A 24 0.60 -3.51 12.43
C THR A 24 -0.90 -3.83 12.53
N GLU A 25 -1.66 -2.91 13.12
CA GLU A 25 -3.11 -3.01 13.25
C GLU A 25 -3.81 -3.22 11.88
N ASP A 26 -3.25 -2.67 10.80
CA ASP A 26 -3.79 -2.82 9.44
C ASP A 26 -3.73 -4.26 8.92
N VAL A 27 -2.66 -5.03 9.20
CA VAL A 27 -2.54 -6.43 8.76
C VAL A 27 -3.67 -7.26 9.37
N SER A 28 -3.90 -7.09 10.67
CA SER A 28 -4.97 -7.82 11.36
C SER A 28 -6.34 -7.44 10.79
N TYR A 29 -6.58 -6.14 10.54
CA TYR A 29 -7.81 -5.66 9.93
C TYR A 29 -8.10 -6.32 8.57
N TYR A 30 -7.13 -6.31 7.65
CA TYR A 30 -7.32 -6.86 6.31
C TYR A 30 -7.50 -8.38 6.32
N VAL A 31 -6.77 -9.09 7.19
CA VAL A 31 -6.95 -10.54 7.36
C VAL A 31 -8.32 -10.86 7.95
N GLU A 32 -8.78 -10.11 8.95
CA GLU A 32 -10.12 -10.30 9.53
C GLU A 32 -11.22 -10.04 8.49
N ARG A 33 -11.14 -8.92 7.76
CA ARG A 33 -12.07 -8.60 6.67
C ARG A 33 -12.11 -9.68 5.60
N ALA A 34 -10.95 -10.19 5.20
CA ALA A 34 -10.84 -11.26 4.21
C ALA A 34 -11.40 -12.61 4.68
N ARG A 35 -11.51 -12.83 6.00
CA ARG A 35 -12.12 -14.04 6.57
C ARG A 35 -13.62 -13.94 6.75
N GLU A 36 -14.20 -12.75 6.58
CA GLU A 36 -15.65 -12.52 6.62
C GLU A 36 -16.33 -12.87 5.29
N VAL A 37 -15.56 -12.98 4.21
CA VAL A 37 -16.05 -13.38 2.88
C VAL A 37 -15.80 -14.87 2.62
N ASP A 38 -16.74 -15.53 1.93
CA ASP A 38 -16.59 -16.93 1.51
C ASP A 38 -15.90 -17.05 0.14
N GLY A 39 -15.88 -15.97 -0.63
CA GLY A 39 -15.33 -15.89 -1.98
C GLY A 39 -13.85 -15.53 -2.05
N ARG A 40 -13.42 -15.19 -3.27
CA ARG A 40 -12.01 -14.90 -3.58
C ARG A 40 -11.65 -13.47 -3.19
N VAL A 41 -10.40 -13.29 -2.76
CA VAL A 41 -9.84 -11.99 -2.40
C VAL A 41 -8.76 -11.58 -3.39
N LEU A 42 -8.77 -10.33 -3.85
CA LEU A 42 -7.69 -9.74 -4.63
C LEU A 42 -6.98 -8.66 -3.82
N GLU A 43 -5.67 -8.80 -3.61
CA GLU A 43 -4.83 -7.72 -3.08
C GLU A 43 -4.13 -6.98 -4.23
N VAL A 44 -4.38 -5.68 -4.33
CA VAL A 44 -3.78 -4.80 -5.34
C VAL A 44 -2.68 -3.97 -4.72
N GLY A 45 -1.49 -4.00 -5.33
CA GLY A 45 -0.28 -3.43 -4.74
C GLY A 45 0.30 -4.34 -3.65
N CYS A 46 0.31 -5.66 -3.88
CA CYS A 46 0.69 -6.64 -2.86
C CYS A 46 2.18 -6.62 -2.48
N GLY A 47 3.03 -5.92 -3.24
CA GLY A 47 4.43 -5.69 -2.94
C GLY A 47 5.20 -6.98 -2.62
N THR A 48 5.93 -6.96 -1.50
CA THR A 48 6.69 -8.11 -0.99
C THR A 48 5.85 -9.12 -0.20
N GLY A 49 4.53 -8.94 -0.17
CA GLY A 49 3.56 -9.88 0.39
C GLY A 49 3.23 -9.69 1.86
N ARG A 50 3.38 -8.49 2.41
CA ARG A 50 3.16 -8.21 3.84
C ARG A 50 1.78 -8.67 4.34
N ILE A 51 0.72 -8.29 3.63
CA ILE A 51 -0.66 -8.72 3.92
C ILE A 51 -0.96 -10.00 3.17
N TYR A 52 -0.59 -10.07 1.89
CA TYR A 52 -0.88 -11.21 1.02
C TYR A 52 -0.46 -12.57 1.60
N LEU A 53 0.76 -12.66 2.16
CA LEU A 53 1.24 -13.91 2.75
C LEU A 53 0.47 -14.25 4.04
N GLU A 54 0.06 -13.26 4.83
CA GLU A 54 -0.81 -13.49 5.99
C GLU A 54 -2.20 -14.00 5.58
N LEU A 55 -2.76 -13.50 4.48
CA LEU A 55 -4.00 -14.04 3.90
C LEU A 55 -3.86 -15.53 3.58
N LEU A 56 -2.76 -15.91 2.91
CA LEU A 56 -2.49 -17.32 2.60
C LEU A 56 -2.27 -18.17 3.86
N ARG A 57 -1.54 -17.67 4.87
CA ARG A 57 -1.36 -18.34 6.17
C ARG A 57 -2.68 -18.62 6.87
N HIS A 58 -3.67 -17.76 6.68
CA HIS A 58 -5.02 -17.91 7.24
C HIS A 58 -5.98 -18.72 6.34
N GLY A 59 -5.49 -19.25 5.21
CA GLY A 59 -6.26 -20.09 4.29
C GLY A 59 -7.25 -19.33 3.41
N VAL A 60 -7.07 -18.01 3.27
CA VAL A 60 -7.88 -17.17 2.37
C VAL A 60 -7.54 -17.51 0.92
N ASP A 61 -8.57 -17.62 0.06
CA ASP A 61 -8.42 -17.84 -1.38
C ASP A 61 -7.99 -16.53 -2.08
N ALA A 62 -6.73 -16.13 -1.86
CA ALA A 62 -6.21 -14.83 -2.28
C ALA A 62 -5.42 -14.90 -3.60
N THR A 63 -5.57 -13.86 -4.42
CA THR A 63 -4.67 -13.54 -5.54
C THR A 63 -4.09 -12.13 -5.34
N GLY A 64 -3.00 -11.81 -6.02
CA GLY A 64 -2.34 -10.51 -5.85
C GLY A 64 -1.76 -9.94 -7.13
N ILE A 65 -1.83 -8.62 -7.26
CA ILE A 65 -1.15 -7.89 -8.34
C ILE A 65 -0.23 -6.81 -7.81
N ASP A 66 0.87 -6.60 -8.53
CA ASP A 66 1.77 -5.47 -8.30
C ASP A 66 2.42 -5.02 -9.61
N ILE A 67 2.79 -3.74 -9.68
CA ILE A 67 3.50 -3.17 -10.83
C ILE A 67 5.00 -3.51 -10.81
N SER A 68 5.53 -3.94 -9.66
CA SER A 68 6.94 -4.26 -9.46
C SER A 68 7.19 -5.76 -9.57
N THR A 69 7.74 -6.20 -10.69
CA THR A 69 8.16 -7.61 -10.85
C THR A 69 9.18 -8.03 -9.80
N GLY A 70 10.08 -7.13 -9.38
CA GLY A 70 11.08 -7.42 -8.37
C GLY A 70 10.49 -7.65 -6.98
N MET A 71 9.41 -6.97 -6.62
CA MET A 71 8.70 -7.23 -5.36
C MET A 71 7.94 -8.55 -5.42
N LEU A 72 7.30 -8.86 -6.56
CA LEU A 72 6.63 -10.15 -6.76
C LEU A 72 7.59 -11.35 -6.67
N ASP A 73 8.81 -11.22 -7.20
CA ASP A 73 9.82 -12.28 -7.10
C ASP A 73 10.25 -12.53 -5.65
N ARG A 74 10.31 -11.47 -4.81
CA ARG A 74 10.56 -11.60 -3.36
C ARG A 74 9.39 -12.25 -2.63
N LEU A 75 8.17 -11.81 -2.93
CA LEU A 75 6.96 -12.42 -2.38
C LEU A 75 6.94 -13.93 -2.63
N ARG A 76 7.24 -14.35 -3.88
CA ARG A 76 7.34 -15.77 -4.24
C ARG A 76 8.43 -16.50 -3.45
N THR A 77 9.61 -15.89 -3.30
CA THR A 77 10.71 -16.46 -2.51
C THR A 77 10.29 -16.72 -1.06
N LYS A 78 9.66 -15.73 -0.40
CA LYS A 78 9.15 -15.90 0.97
C LYS A 78 8.05 -16.95 1.06
N ALA A 79 7.15 -16.98 0.09
CA ALA A 79 6.09 -17.97 0.03
C ALA A 79 6.66 -19.40 -0.08
N ASP A 80 7.68 -19.59 -0.93
CA ASP A 80 8.37 -20.87 -1.11
C ASP A 80 9.06 -21.34 0.19
N GLU A 81 9.69 -20.42 0.93
CA GLU A 81 10.33 -20.70 2.24
C GLU A 81 9.33 -21.20 3.29
N GLU A 82 8.06 -20.79 3.17
CA GLU A 82 6.98 -21.14 4.08
C GLU A 82 6.07 -22.26 3.55
N GLY A 83 6.31 -22.74 2.32
CA GLY A 83 5.48 -23.75 1.68
C GLY A 83 4.08 -23.26 1.29
N LEU A 84 3.93 -21.95 1.06
CA LEU A 84 2.71 -21.32 0.53
C LEU A 84 2.71 -21.35 -1.01
N ASP A 85 1.55 -21.29 -1.63
CA ASP A 85 1.38 -21.30 -3.10
C ASP A 85 0.78 -19.96 -3.59
N PRO A 86 1.61 -18.94 -3.88
CA PRO A 86 1.13 -17.61 -4.21
C PRO A 86 0.65 -17.52 -5.66
N ARG A 87 -0.57 -17.01 -5.86
CA ARG A 87 -1.13 -16.68 -7.17
C ARG A 87 -1.04 -15.18 -7.41
N VAL A 88 0.15 -14.74 -7.84
CA VAL A 88 0.44 -13.33 -8.08
C VAL A 88 0.97 -13.07 -9.49
N TRP A 89 0.59 -11.93 -10.08
CA TRP A 89 1.05 -11.52 -11.40
C TRP A 89 1.32 -10.03 -11.50
N HIS A 90 2.14 -9.66 -12.49
CA HIS A 90 2.47 -8.26 -12.74
C HIS A 90 1.32 -7.55 -13.47
N ALA A 91 0.78 -6.50 -12.86
CA ALA A 91 -0.25 -5.66 -13.47
C ALA A 91 -0.25 -4.23 -12.91
N ASP A 92 -0.83 -3.32 -13.68
CA ASP A 92 -1.07 -1.95 -13.27
C ASP A 92 -2.51 -1.82 -12.78
N MET A 93 -2.70 -1.27 -11.57
CA MET A 93 -4.04 -1.11 -10.98
C MET A 93 -4.99 -0.27 -11.84
N ARG A 94 -4.46 0.54 -12.77
CA ARG A 94 -5.23 1.43 -13.64
C ARG A 94 -5.88 0.73 -14.83
N ASN A 95 -5.49 -0.50 -15.18
CA ASN A 95 -5.95 -1.13 -16.41
C ASN A 95 -5.91 -2.66 -16.43
N PHE A 96 -5.83 -3.31 -15.27
CA PHE A 96 -5.89 -4.76 -15.21
C PHE A 96 -7.30 -5.28 -15.49
N VAL A 97 -7.39 -6.52 -15.96
CA VAL A 97 -8.65 -7.19 -16.28
C VAL A 97 -8.62 -8.56 -15.64
N VAL A 98 -9.77 -8.99 -15.11
CA VAL A 98 -9.98 -10.30 -14.50
C VAL A 98 -11.15 -10.98 -15.20
N ASP A 99 -11.07 -12.29 -15.37
CA ASP A 99 -12.13 -13.05 -16.05
C ASP A 99 -13.39 -13.18 -15.18
N ASP A 100 -13.19 -13.36 -13.88
CA ASP A 100 -14.23 -13.50 -12.86
C ASP A 100 -13.91 -12.48 -11.74
N PRO A 101 -14.89 -11.69 -11.26
CA PRO A 101 -14.66 -10.71 -10.19
C PRO A 101 -14.45 -11.36 -8.81
N TYR A 102 -14.08 -10.54 -7.84
CA TYR A 102 -13.72 -10.93 -6.48
C TYR A 102 -14.75 -10.41 -5.48
N GLU A 103 -15.06 -11.21 -4.46
CA GLU A 103 -15.99 -10.81 -3.40
C GLU A 103 -15.38 -9.70 -2.54
N LEU A 104 -14.04 -9.68 -2.41
CA LEU A 104 -13.30 -8.62 -1.76
C LEU A 104 -12.07 -8.22 -2.58
N VAL A 105 -11.97 -6.93 -2.90
CA VAL A 105 -10.75 -6.33 -3.45
C VAL A 105 -10.15 -5.42 -2.38
N ILE A 106 -8.87 -5.60 -2.04
CA ILE A 106 -8.18 -4.76 -1.06
C ILE A 106 -7.01 -4.00 -1.69
N VAL A 107 -6.83 -2.73 -1.31
CA VAL A 107 -5.72 -1.85 -1.73
C VAL A 107 -5.07 -1.24 -0.49
N PRO A 108 -4.27 -2.01 0.25
CA PRO A 108 -3.70 -1.57 1.52
C PRO A 108 -2.55 -0.57 1.35
N PHE A 109 -2.12 -0.02 2.48
CA PHE A 109 -0.88 0.75 2.62
C PHE A 109 -0.78 1.95 1.67
N ARG A 110 -1.90 2.66 1.49
CA ARG A 110 -1.95 3.92 0.73
C ARG A 110 -1.56 3.79 -0.74
N ALA A 111 -1.55 2.57 -1.29
CA ALA A 111 -1.08 2.32 -2.65
C ALA A 111 -1.88 3.11 -3.70
N PHE A 112 -3.17 3.38 -3.44
CA PHE A 112 -4.00 4.21 -4.31
C PHE A 112 -3.45 5.64 -4.52
N LEU A 113 -2.75 6.21 -3.53
CA LEU A 113 -2.21 7.58 -3.63
C LEU A 113 -1.07 7.71 -4.65
N HIS A 114 -0.51 6.62 -5.17
CA HIS A 114 0.46 6.67 -6.26
C HIS A 114 -0.16 7.06 -7.61
N ASN A 115 -1.49 7.10 -7.72
CA ASN A 115 -2.19 7.69 -8.85
C ASN A 115 -2.23 9.23 -8.70
N LEU A 116 -1.30 9.92 -9.37
CA LEU A 116 -1.05 11.34 -9.15
C LEU A 116 -2.06 12.27 -9.84
N THR A 117 -2.69 11.79 -10.92
CA THR A 117 -3.63 12.56 -11.72
C THR A 117 -5.06 12.08 -11.51
N ILE A 118 -6.04 12.96 -11.76
CA ILE A 118 -7.46 12.59 -11.71
C ILE A 118 -7.75 11.45 -12.70
N ASP A 119 -7.19 11.50 -13.90
CA ASP A 119 -7.39 10.46 -14.92
C ASP A 119 -6.86 9.10 -14.45
N ASP A 120 -5.69 9.06 -13.81
CA ASP A 120 -5.13 7.83 -13.24
C ASP A 120 -5.98 7.30 -12.08
N GLN A 121 -6.49 8.19 -11.23
CA GLN A 121 -7.34 7.83 -10.08
C GLN A 121 -8.67 7.26 -10.53
N LEU A 122 -9.31 7.86 -11.53
CA LEU A 122 -10.54 7.36 -12.13
C LEU A 122 -10.29 6.00 -12.79
N ALA A 123 -9.24 5.85 -13.60
CA ALA A 123 -8.91 4.59 -14.26
C ALA A 123 -8.62 3.45 -13.26
N ALA A 124 -7.94 3.76 -12.15
CA ALA A 124 -7.71 2.82 -11.06
C ALA A 124 -9.02 2.41 -10.38
N LEU A 125 -9.86 3.37 -9.97
CA LEU A 125 -11.15 3.08 -9.34
C LEU A 125 -12.07 2.28 -10.27
N GLU A 126 -12.14 2.63 -11.56
CA GLU A 126 -12.92 1.89 -12.55
C GLU A 126 -12.46 0.43 -12.66
N SER A 127 -11.15 0.19 -12.73
CA SER A 127 -10.58 -1.17 -12.81
C SER A 127 -10.81 -1.96 -11.52
N LEU A 128 -10.66 -1.32 -10.35
CA LEU A 128 -10.89 -1.93 -9.04
C LEU A 128 -12.36 -2.32 -8.84
N LEU A 129 -13.29 -1.42 -9.16
CA LEU A 129 -14.72 -1.69 -9.06
C LEU A 129 -15.16 -2.75 -10.09
N ALA A 130 -14.63 -2.72 -11.31
CA ALA A 130 -14.91 -3.77 -12.31
C ALA A 130 -14.37 -5.16 -11.91
N ALA A 131 -13.34 -5.22 -11.07
CA ALA A 131 -12.81 -6.46 -10.51
C ALA A 131 -13.55 -6.90 -9.23
N THR A 132 -14.49 -6.10 -8.72
CA THR A 132 -15.28 -6.40 -7.52
C THR A 132 -16.64 -6.95 -7.93
N ASP A 133 -17.10 -8.02 -7.27
CA ASP A 133 -18.44 -8.58 -7.49
C ASP A 133 -19.54 -7.56 -7.15
N ASP A 134 -20.72 -7.68 -7.79
CA ASP A 134 -21.87 -6.77 -7.58
C ASP A 134 -22.32 -6.70 -6.10
N ASP A 135 -22.18 -7.82 -5.36
CA ASP A 135 -22.48 -7.91 -3.93
C ASP A 135 -21.20 -7.84 -3.05
N GLY A 136 -20.03 -7.63 -3.69
CA GLY A 136 -18.72 -7.57 -3.06
C GLY A 136 -18.35 -6.16 -2.55
N GLU A 137 -17.10 -6.04 -2.09
CA GLU A 137 -16.57 -4.80 -1.53
C GLU A 137 -15.13 -4.51 -1.99
N LEU A 138 -14.86 -3.25 -2.30
CA LEU A 138 -13.53 -2.70 -2.46
C LEU A 138 -13.13 -1.98 -1.17
N VAL A 139 -12.01 -2.38 -0.55
CA VAL A 139 -11.49 -1.79 0.67
C VAL A 139 -10.11 -1.19 0.45
N LEU A 140 -9.94 0.10 0.71
CA LEU A 140 -8.64 0.76 0.62
C LEU A 140 -8.45 1.76 1.74
N ASN A 141 -7.20 2.11 2.06
CA ASN A 141 -6.91 3.10 3.09
C ASN A 141 -5.92 4.15 2.63
N PHE A 142 -6.11 5.37 3.10
CA PHE A 142 -5.11 6.43 3.06
C PHE A 142 -5.39 7.48 4.14
N TYR A 143 -4.43 8.37 4.41
CA TYR A 143 -4.61 9.50 5.31
C TYR A 143 -4.87 10.79 4.52
N ALA A 144 -5.56 11.75 5.14
CA ALA A 144 -5.75 13.09 4.59
C ALA A 144 -5.16 14.11 5.59
N PRO A 145 -3.90 14.53 5.42
CA PRO A 145 -3.24 15.40 6.39
C PRO A 145 -3.91 16.78 6.44
N ASP A 146 -4.10 17.33 7.63
CA ASP A 146 -4.51 18.71 7.80
C ASP A 146 -3.31 19.68 7.69
N CYS A 147 -3.62 20.97 7.71
CA CYS A 147 -2.58 22.00 7.66
C CYS A 147 -1.62 21.95 8.86
N GLU A 148 -2.07 21.53 10.03
CA GLU A 148 -1.23 21.47 11.23
C GLU A 148 -0.18 20.37 11.08
N PHE A 149 -0.60 19.18 10.66
CA PHE A 149 0.28 18.06 10.33
C PHE A 149 1.30 18.44 9.26
N VAL A 150 0.85 19.09 8.17
CA VAL A 150 1.76 19.53 7.10
C VAL A 150 2.80 20.51 7.64
N ILE A 151 2.39 21.52 8.42
CA ILE A 151 3.31 22.53 8.97
C ILE A 151 4.33 21.90 9.93
N GLU A 152 3.90 20.93 10.73
CA GLU A 152 4.75 20.27 11.72
C GLU A 152 5.77 19.33 11.10
N ASN A 153 5.37 18.57 10.06
CA ASN A 153 6.15 17.42 9.60
C ASN A 153 6.78 17.63 8.21
N TYR A 154 6.17 18.38 7.30
CA TYR A 154 6.70 18.50 5.93
C TYR A 154 7.95 19.37 5.91
N GLY A 155 8.96 18.90 5.18
CA GLY A 155 10.29 19.52 5.13
C GLY A 155 11.21 19.16 6.30
N THR A 156 10.70 18.42 7.30
CA THR A 156 11.47 17.91 8.44
C THR A 156 12.02 16.52 8.12
N GLU A 157 13.26 16.25 8.52
CA GLU A 157 13.83 14.90 8.49
C GLU A 157 13.46 14.18 9.78
N GLU A 158 12.75 13.07 9.64
CA GLU A 158 12.49 12.12 10.71
C GLU A 158 13.48 10.97 10.60
N THR A 159 13.95 10.47 11.74
CA THR A 159 14.88 9.35 11.75
C THR A 159 14.49 8.32 12.80
N GLU A 160 14.61 7.06 12.42
CA GLU A 160 14.42 5.92 13.31
C GLU A 160 15.60 4.96 13.19
N GLN A 161 15.75 4.10 14.20
CA GLN A 161 16.76 3.04 14.20
C GLN A 161 16.08 1.69 14.09
N VAL A 162 16.59 0.83 13.22
CA VAL A 162 16.15 -0.54 13.06
C VAL A 162 17.33 -1.48 13.26
N GLU A 163 17.09 -2.62 13.90
CA GLU A 163 18.07 -3.69 14.06
C GLU A 163 17.72 -4.79 13.04
N LEU A 164 18.66 -5.09 12.14
CA LEU A 164 18.53 -6.11 11.10
C LEU A 164 19.74 -7.03 11.14
N ASP A 165 19.50 -8.34 11.31
CA ASP A 165 20.55 -9.35 11.40
C ASP A 165 21.66 -9.07 12.43
N GLY A 166 21.33 -8.32 13.49
CA GLY A 166 22.26 -7.92 14.54
C GLY A 166 23.13 -6.70 14.21
N GLU A 167 22.81 -6.00 13.13
CA GLU A 167 23.39 -4.71 12.78
C GLU A 167 22.36 -3.59 12.93
N THR A 168 22.82 -2.44 13.44
CA THR A 168 21.99 -1.24 13.58
C THR A 168 22.02 -0.43 12.29
N TYR A 169 20.85 -0.09 11.78
CA TYR A 169 20.67 0.84 10.68
C TYR A 169 19.88 2.07 11.13
N ARG A 170 20.17 3.21 10.53
CA ARG A 170 19.39 4.44 10.69
C ARG A 170 18.59 4.70 9.42
N ILE A 171 17.30 4.83 9.56
CA ILE A 171 16.39 5.22 8.49
C ILE A 171 16.14 6.72 8.63
N MET A 172 16.21 7.43 7.52
CA MET A 172 15.74 8.81 7.39
C MET A 172 14.54 8.82 6.48
N HIS A 173 13.48 9.50 6.91
CA HIS A 173 12.33 9.82 6.10
C HIS A 173 12.15 11.33 6.05
N ARG A 174 11.79 11.83 4.87
CA ARG A 174 11.41 13.21 4.66
C ARG A 174 10.33 13.28 3.61
N ALA A 175 9.29 14.05 3.85
CA ALA A 175 8.26 14.35 2.85
C ALA A 175 8.08 15.86 2.71
N ASP A 176 7.84 16.33 1.49
CA ASP A 176 7.55 17.73 1.20
C ASP A 176 6.65 17.83 -0.05
N PHE A 177 5.96 18.95 -0.23
CA PHE A 177 5.24 19.20 -1.47
C PHE A 177 6.24 19.45 -2.60
N GLU A 178 6.19 18.60 -3.63
CA GLU A 178 6.88 18.85 -4.89
C GLU A 178 6.06 19.82 -5.76
N ASP A 179 4.73 19.69 -5.72
CA ASP A 179 3.79 20.60 -6.37
C ASP A 179 2.58 20.83 -5.44
N GLU A 180 2.50 22.00 -4.82
CA GLU A 180 1.41 22.37 -3.91
C GLU A 180 0.07 22.57 -4.65
N ILE A 181 0.11 22.97 -5.93
CA ILE A 181 -1.10 23.24 -6.72
C ILE A 181 -1.75 21.92 -7.12
N GLU A 182 -0.93 21.00 -7.61
CA GLU A 182 -1.39 19.66 -7.99
C GLU A 182 -1.46 18.72 -6.77
N GLY A 183 -1.04 19.16 -5.58
CA GLY A 183 -1.06 18.36 -4.36
C GLY A 183 -0.14 17.15 -4.43
N ILE A 184 0.99 17.24 -5.12
CA ILE A 184 1.97 16.16 -5.24
C ILE A 184 2.99 16.28 -4.13
N VAL A 185 3.06 15.24 -3.30
CA VAL A 185 4.04 15.10 -2.23
C VAL A 185 5.14 14.16 -2.69
N ARG A 186 6.39 14.58 -2.52
CA ARG A 186 7.56 13.74 -2.74
C ARG A 186 8.12 13.32 -1.39
N GLY A 187 8.16 12.01 -1.16
CA GLY A 187 8.85 11.40 -0.05
C GLY A 187 10.24 10.92 -0.47
N GLU A 188 11.19 11.07 0.43
CA GLU A 188 12.52 10.46 0.35
C GLU A 188 12.70 9.54 1.54
N LYS A 189 13.24 8.35 1.29
CA LYS A 189 13.74 7.48 2.33
C LYS A 189 15.20 7.14 2.07
N ALA A 190 15.99 7.09 3.12
CA ALA A 190 17.39 6.71 3.05
C ALA A 190 17.78 5.85 4.24
N LEU A 191 18.48 4.74 3.96
CA LEU A 191 19.08 3.86 4.94
C LEU A 191 20.56 4.16 5.09
N PHE A 192 21.02 4.29 6.32
CA PHE A 192 22.41 4.47 6.68
C PHE A 192 22.87 3.32 7.58
N ASP A 193 24.11 2.89 7.41
CA ASP A 193 24.73 1.88 8.28
C ASP A 193 25.14 2.48 9.64
N ALA A 194 25.73 1.65 10.50
CA ALA A 194 26.24 2.06 11.81
C ALA A 194 27.35 3.13 11.77
N ASN A 195 27.94 3.39 10.61
CA ASN A 195 28.97 4.42 10.38
C ASN A 195 28.39 5.70 9.75
N ASP A 196 27.06 5.83 9.64
CA ASP A 196 26.36 6.87 8.91
C ASP A 196 26.69 6.91 7.40
N GLU A 197 27.16 5.80 6.82
CA GLU A 197 27.34 5.69 5.38
C GLU A 197 26.01 5.33 4.71
N LEU A 198 25.67 6.04 3.63
CA LEU A 198 24.44 5.79 2.87
C LEU A 198 24.51 4.41 2.21
N VAL A 199 23.61 3.52 2.60
CA VAL A 199 23.47 2.18 2.03
C VAL A 199 22.58 2.23 0.80
N VAL A 200 21.40 2.84 0.94
CA VAL A 200 20.38 2.95 -0.11
C VAL A 200 19.49 4.15 0.14
N SER A 201 19.01 4.78 -0.93
CA SER A 201 17.89 5.70 -0.85
C SER A 201 16.92 5.48 -2.00
N GLU A 202 15.67 5.84 -1.74
CA GLU A 202 14.62 5.90 -2.74
C GLU A 202 13.77 7.14 -2.53
N SER A 203 13.00 7.48 -3.57
CA SER A 203 11.98 8.50 -3.45
C SER A 203 10.71 8.03 -4.11
N TYR A 204 9.58 8.43 -3.53
CA TYR A 204 8.25 8.13 -4.03
C TYR A 204 7.45 9.41 -4.17
N ARG A 205 6.38 9.34 -4.97
CA ARG A 205 5.39 10.40 -5.09
C ARG A 205 4.03 9.86 -4.72
N ILE A 206 3.27 10.65 -3.98
CA ILE A 206 1.89 10.38 -3.65
C ILE A 206 1.06 11.65 -3.83
N LYS A 207 -0.22 11.47 -4.15
CA LYS A 207 -1.22 12.52 -4.10
C LYS A 207 -1.57 12.81 -2.65
N SER A 208 -1.48 14.07 -2.24
CA SER A 208 -2.19 14.57 -1.05
C SER A 208 -3.65 14.78 -1.43
N MET A 209 -4.54 13.91 -0.93
CA MET A 209 -5.95 13.90 -1.28
C MET A 209 -6.81 14.25 -0.07
N THR A 210 -7.88 14.99 -0.28
CA THR A 210 -8.87 15.26 0.77
C THR A 210 -10.00 14.23 0.77
N LYS A 211 -10.66 14.06 1.92
CA LYS A 211 -11.89 13.24 2.02
C LYS A 211 -12.92 13.60 0.94
N ARG A 212 -13.14 14.90 0.69
CA ARG A 212 -14.16 15.39 -0.25
C ARG A 212 -13.76 15.15 -1.71
N GLU A 213 -12.47 15.25 -2.03
CA GLU A 213 -11.94 14.91 -3.35
C GLU A 213 -12.17 13.44 -3.66
N PHE A 214 -11.88 12.54 -2.71
CA PHE A 214 -12.14 11.12 -2.90
C PHE A 214 -13.62 10.79 -3.04
N GLU A 215 -14.50 11.37 -2.22
CA GLU A 215 -15.96 11.21 -2.37
C GLU A 215 -16.45 11.62 -3.78
N LEU A 216 -15.90 12.70 -4.34
CA LEU A 216 -16.24 13.12 -5.71
C LEU A 216 -15.76 12.11 -6.75
N LEU A 217 -14.57 11.50 -6.57
CA LEU A 217 -14.10 10.44 -7.47
C LEU A 217 -15.03 9.23 -7.43
N LEU A 218 -15.48 8.82 -6.23
CA LEU A 218 -16.45 7.72 -6.06
C LEU A 218 -17.78 8.01 -6.76
N GLU A 219 -18.30 9.24 -6.67
CA GLU A 219 -19.49 9.65 -7.41
C GLU A 219 -19.28 9.59 -8.93
N LEU A 220 -18.09 9.99 -9.43
CA LEU A 220 -17.78 10.01 -10.86
C LEU A 220 -17.66 8.63 -11.48
N VAL A 221 -17.06 7.67 -10.76
CA VAL A 221 -16.97 6.27 -11.23
C VAL A 221 -18.26 5.49 -11.01
N GLY A 222 -19.23 6.06 -10.30
CA GLY A 222 -20.56 5.49 -10.15
C GLY A 222 -20.69 4.46 -9.03
N ALA A 223 -19.81 4.48 -8.02
CA ALA A 223 -19.92 3.60 -6.86
C ALA A 223 -21.30 3.74 -6.20
N SER A 224 -21.97 2.63 -5.89
CA SER A 224 -23.33 2.65 -5.36
C SER A 224 -23.42 3.16 -3.92
N SER A 225 -22.40 2.90 -3.11
CA SER A 225 -22.28 3.37 -1.72
C SER A 225 -20.86 3.21 -1.19
N TRP A 226 -20.54 3.94 -0.12
CA TRP A 226 -19.29 3.76 0.61
C TRP A 226 -19.47 4.06 2.10
N GLU A 227 -18.64 3.42 2.92
CA GLU A 227 -18.47 3.66 4.35
C GLU A 227 -17.04 4.13 4.63
N LEU A 228 -16.89 5.00 5.64
CA LEU A 228 -15.60 5.54 6.06
C LEU A 228 -15.40 5.26 7.56
N THR A 229 -14.36 4.50 7.88
CA THR A 229 -13.91 4.19 9.25
C THR A 229 -12.40 4.39 9.39
N ASN A 230 -11.87 4.17 10.60
CA ASN A 230 -10.48 3.81 10.82
C ASN A 230 -10.34 2.26 10.89
N PHE A 231 -9.15 1.76 11.24
CA PHE A 231 -8.92 0.30 11.39
C PHE A 231 -9.64 -0.32 12.60
N ASP A 232 -10.09 0.49 13.58
CA ASP A 232 -10.91 0.02 14.71
C ASP A 232 -12.41 -0.05 14.37
N GLY A 233 -12.81 0.34 13.15
CA GLY A 233 -14.21 0.41 12.74
C GLY A 233 -14.96 1.64 13.29
N GLU A 234 -14.25 2.63 13.84
CA GLU A 234 -14.83 3.89 14.31
C GLU A 234 -14.74 4.97 13.22
N PHE A 235 -15.59 6.00 13.30
CA PHE A 235 -15.48 7.14 12.38
C PHE A 235 -14.19 7.94 12.67
N PRO A 236 -13.33 8.19 11.67
CA PRO A 236 -12.06 8.88 11.88
C PRO A 236 -12.30 10.31 12.37
N ASN A 237 -11.65 10.67 13.48
CA ASN A 237 -11.86 11.94 14.17
C ASN A 237 -10.57 12.75 14.36
N SER A 238 -9.44 12.21 13.92
CA SER A 238 -8.13 12.83 13.94
C SER A 238 -7.52 12.85 12.53
N THR A 239 -6.69 13.85 12.27
CA THR A 239 -5.95 14.00 11.00
C THR A 239 -4.74 13.09 10.91
N ARG A 240 -4.49 12.34 11.98
CA ARG A 240 -3.54 11.23 12.04
C ARG A 240 -4.19 9.87 11.80
N ASP A 241 -5.52 9.81 11.76
CA ASP A 241 -6.22 8.55 11.50
C ASP A 241 -6.06 8.15 10.04
N GLU A 242 -5.94 6.84 9.83
CA GLU A 242 -6.14 6.25 8.51
C GLU A 242 -7.62 6.31 8.15
N LEU A 243 -7.91 6.79 6.94
CA LEU A 243 -9.24 6.77 6.35
C LEU A 243 -9.37 5.46 5.60
N VAL A 244 -10.12 4.52 6.17
CA VAL A 244 -10.42 3.23 5.56
C VAL A 244 -11.77 3.32 4.87
N TRP A 245 -11.77 3.11 3.57
CA TRP A 245 -12.91 3.23 2.69
C TRP A 245 -13.39 1.85 2.26
N SER A 246 -14.61 1.50 2.64
CA SER A 246 -15.33 0.32 2.16
C SER A 246 -16.31 0.76 1.09
N ILE A 247 -16.14 0.34 -0.15
CA ILE A 247 -16.82 0.85 -1.34
C ILE A 247 -17.54 -0.29 -2.05
N ARG A 248 -18.79 -0.06 -2.46
CA ARG A 248 -19.57 -1.02 -3.26
C ARG A 248 -19.68 -0.56 -4.72
N PRO A 249 -19.55 -1.47 -5.70
CA PRO A 249 -19.78 -1.17 -7.12
C PRO A 249 -21.14 -0.54 -7.40
#